data_AF-A0A7J8YT42-F1
#
_entry.id   AF-A0A7J8YT42-F1
#
_cell.length_a   1.000
_cell.length_b   1.000
_cell.length_c   1.000
_cell.angle_alpha   90.00
_cell.angle_beta   90.00
_cell.angle_gamma   90.00
#
_symmetry.space_group_name_H-M   'P 1'
#
loop_
_entity.id
_entity.type
_entity.pdbx_description
1 polymer ?
#
loop_
_entity_poly.entity_id
_entity_poly.type
_entity_poly.pdbx_seq_one_letter_code
_entity_poly.pdbx_strand_id
1 'polypeptide(L)'
;MYLRKCCAFLNQAIYEVGEVLQFYDADKRFPAWGFGARPIDGPVSHCFNLNGSSNYCEVEGIRGIMMAYTSALFNVSLAGPTLFGHVINRAAMIASQSLANDAKKYFVLLIITDGVITDLQETKDALVKASDLPLSILIVGVGGADFKEMEILDADKGERLESSTGRVASRDIVQFVPFRDVQNGPSVVQELLAELPSQFLAYMRSREIKPCS
;
A
#
# COMPACT_ATOMS: atom_id res chain seq x y z
N MET A 1 -17.69 8.06 -17.50
CA MET A 1 -17.96 9.05 -16.44
C MET A 1 -17.52 8.57 -15.06
N TYR A 2 -17.67 7.28 -14.72
CA TYR A 2 -17.20 6.68 -13.46
C TYR A 2 -15.66 6.67 -13.34
N LEU A 3 -14.93 6.20 -14.37
CA LEU A 3 -13.45 6.17 -14.37
C LEU A 3 -12.81 7.56 -14.13
N ARG A 4 -13.34 8.63 -14.73
CA ARG A 4 -12.82 9.99 -14.54
C ARG A 4 -13.02 10.51 -13.12
N LYS A 5 -14.09 10.08 -12.43
CA LYS A 5 -14.31 10.43 -11.02
C LYS A 5 -13.38 9.63 -10.10
N CYS A 6 -13.20 8.32 -10.32
CA CYS A 6 -12.21 7.53 -9.56
C CYS A 6 -10.78 8.06 -9.74
N CYS A 7 -10.39 8.46 -10.97
CA CYS A 7 -9.07 9.05 -11.22
C CYS A 7 -8.83 10.35 -10.43
N ALA A 8 -9.87 11.18 -10.25
CA ALA A 8 -9.75 12.42 -9.49
C ALA A 8 -9.49 12.14 -8.00
N PHE A 9 -10.24 11.19 -7.42
CA PHE A 9 -10.04 10.80 -6.01
C PHE A 9 -8.70 10.10 -5.79
N LEU A 10 -8.24 9.29 -6.75
CA LEU A 10 -6.97 8.59 -6.64
C LEU A 10 -5.78 9.57 -6.73
N ASN A 11 -5.81 10.52 -7.66
CA ASN A 11 -4.81 11.60 -7.72
C ASN A 11 -4.80 12.44 -6.45
N GLN A 12 -5.97 12.73 -5.87
CA GLN A 12 -6.07 13.47 -4.63
C GLN A 12 -5.48 12.69 -3.45
N ALA A 13 -5.79 11.40 -3.32
CA ALA A 13 -5.21 10.54 -2.28
C ALA A 13 -3.68 10.41 -2.41
N ILE A 14 -3.16 10.24 -3.64
CA ILE A 14 -1.70 10.22 -3.89
C ILE A 14 -1.06 11.54 -3.45
N TYR A 15 -1.68 12.68 -3.81
CA TYR A 15 -1.15 13.98 -3.47
C TYR A 15 -1.16 14.22 -1.96
N GLU A 16 -2.30 14.03 -1.31
CA GLU A 16 -2.47 14.29 0.12
C GLU A 16 -1.55 13.42 0.99
N VAL A 17 -1.49 12.10 0.73
CA VAL A 17 -0.65 11.19 1.50
C VAL A 17 0.83 11.35 1.12
N GLY A 18 1.11 11.47 -0.18
CA GLY A 18 2.46 11.61 -0.71
C GLY A 18 3.15 12.89 -0.28
N GLU A 19 2.40 14.00 -0.18
CA GLU A 19 2.94 15.29 0.25
C GLU A 19 3.54 15.22 1.65
N VAL A 20 2.98 14.40 2.55
CA VAL A 20 3.52 14.23 3.90
C VAL A 20 4.61 13.17 3.95
N LEU A 21 4.42 12.00 3.30
CA LEU A 21 5.38 10.91 3.37
C LEU A 21 6.71 11.23 2.66
N GLN A 22 6.71 12.05 1.62
CA GLN A 22 7.94 12.39 0.89
C GLN A 22 9.00 13.12 1.74
N PHE A 23 8.62 13.70 2.88
CA PHE A 23 9.57 14.37 3.78
C PHE A 23 10.40 13.38 4.59
N TYR A 24 9.95 12.13 4.70
CA TYR A 24 10.65 11.06 5.41
C TYR A 24 11.55 10.22 4.50
N ASP A 25 11.48 10.45 3.18
CA ASP A 25 12.35 9.81 2.19
C ASP A 25 13.40 10.80 1.67
N ALA A 26 14.68 10.45 1.85
CA ALA A 26 15.81 11.32 1.50
C ALA A 26 16.08 11.37 -0.01
N ASP A 27 15.83 10.28 -0.74
CA ASP A 27 16.13 10.18 -2.17
C ASP A 27 14.91 10.51 -3.05
N LYS A 28 13.71 10.52 -2.45
CA LYS A 28 12.42 10.80 -3.08
C LYS A 28 12.16 9.89 -4.29
N ARG A 29 12.69 8.68 -4.28
CA ARG A 29 12.46 7.66 -5.31
C ARG A 29 11.49 6.63 -4.79
N PHE A 30 10.30 6.61 -5.37
CA PHE A 30 9.20 5.78 -4.89
C PHE A 30 8.94 4.63 -5.84
N PRO A 31 9.01 3.37 -5.41
CA PRO A 31 8.45 2.25 -6.16
C PRO A 31 6.95 2.46 -6.40
N ALA A 32 6.50 2.36 -7.65
CA ALA A 32 5.12 2.62 -8.04
C ALA A 32 4.56 1.47 -8.88
N TRP A 33 3.53 0.80 -8.37
CA TRP A 33 2.90 -0.36 -9.01
C TRP A 33 1.41 -0.16 -9.26
N GLY A 34 0.92 -0.78 -10.33
CA GLY A 34 -0.49 -1.03 -10.57
C GLY A 34 -0.81 -2.51 -10.42
N PHE A 35 -2.09 -2.83 -10.18
CA PHE A 35 -2.60 -4.18 -10.09
C PHE A 35 -4.00 -4.26 -10.68
N GLY A 36 -4.40 -5.43 -11.18
CA GLY A 36 -5.73 -5.63 -11.77
C GLY A 36 -5.87 -4.96 -13.14
N ALA A 37 -4.83 -4.98 -13.98
CA ALA A 37 -4.94 -4.44 -15.34
C ALA A 37 -4.27 -5.35 -16.36
N ARG A 38 -4.75 -5.28 -17.60
CA ARG A 38 -4.22 -5.99 -18.75
C ARG A 38 -3.36 -5.04 -19.61
N PRO A 39 -2.05 -5.27 -19.71
CA PRO A 39 -1.20 -4.60 -20.71
C PRO A 39 -1.67 -4.93 -22.14
N ILE A 40 -1.31 -4.10 -23.12
CA ILE A 40 -1.79 -4.20 -24.53
C ILE A 40 -1.71 -5.63 -25.09
N ASP A 41 -0.62 -6.35 -24.84
CA ASP A 41 -0.37 -7.69 -25.39
C ASP A 41 -0.18 -8.78 -24.31
N GLY A 42 -0.66 -8.55 -23.08
CA GLY A 42 -0.37 -9.43 -21.93
C GLY A 42 -1.62 -10.02 -21.27
N PRO A 43 -1.45 -11.06 -20.43
CA PRO A 43 -2.47 -11.46 -19.47
C PRO A 43 -2.70 -10.36 -18.42
N VAL A 44 -3.74 -10.50 -17.60
CA VAL A 44 -3.96 -9.60 -16.46
C VAL A 44 -2.76 -9.69 -15.52
N SER A 45 -2.22 -8.53 -15.15
CA SER A 45 -1.16 -8.40 -14.16
C SER A 45 -1.72 -7.82 -12.87
N HIS A 46 -1.38 -8.45 -11.76
CA HIS A 46 -1.72 -8.00 -10.41
C HIS A 46 -0.53 -7.33 -9.69
N CYS A 47 0.57 -7.07 -10.40
CA CYS A 47 1.67 -6.22 -9.94
C CYS A 47 2.56 -5.86 -11.15
N PHE A 48 2.35 -4.67 -11.73
CA PHE A 48 3.17 -4.14 -12.82
C PHE A 48 3.70 -2.75 -12.48
N ASN A 49 4.85 -2.36 -13.03
CA ASN A 49 5.44 -1.05 -12.75
C ASN A 49 4.65 0.05 -13.50
N LEU A 50 4.21 1.10 -12.80
CA LEU A 50 3.43 2.19 -13.40
C LEU A 50 4.22 2.98 -14.44
N ASN A 51 5.55 3.01 -14.32
CA ASN A 51 6.43 3.65 -15.30
C ASN A 51 6.60 2.84 -16.61
N GLY A 52 5.98 1.66 -16.73
CA GLY A 52 6.02 0.80 -17.92
C GLY A 52 7.31 -0.01 -18.10
N SER A 53 8.31 0.17 -17.22
CA SER A 53 9.55 -0.61 -17.28
C SER A 53 9.33 -2.04 -16.79
N SER A 54 10.03 -3.01 -17.37
CA SER A 54 10.03 -4.40 -16.89
C SER A 54 10.93 -4.62 -15.66
N ASN A 55 11.96 -3.78 -15.50
CA ASN A 55 13.07 -4.06 -14.57
C ASN A 55 13.22 -3.01 -13.46
N TYR A 56 12.63 -1.82 -13.61
CA TYR A 56 12.80 -0.71 -12.68
C TYR A 56 11.45 -0.12 -12.29
N CYS A 57 11.12 -0.11 -11.01
CA CYS A 57 9.80 0.30 -10.51
C CYS A 57 9.73 1.71 -9.95
N GLU A 58 10.87 2.38 -9.74
CA GLU A 58 10.87 3.66 -9.05
C GLU A 58 10.52 4.82 -9.99
N VAL A 59 9.96 5.87 -9.39
CA VAL A 59 9.68 7.15 -10.02
C VAL A 59 10.14 8.28 -9.10
N GLU A 60 10.41 9.45 -9.68
CA GLU A 60 10.95 10.60 -8.95
C GLU A 60 9.82 11.49 -8.40
N GLY A 61 9.71 11.54 -7.07
CA GLY A 61 8.75 12.38 -6.36
C GLY A 61 7.29 11.99 -6.57
N ILE A 62 6.40 12.70 -5.88
CA ILE A 62 4.95 12.51 -6.02
C ILE A 62 4.47 12.83 -7.44
N ARG A 63 5.07 13.84 -8.08
CA ARG A 63 4.79 14.17 -9.48
C ARG A 63 5.12 13.01 -10.42
N GLY A 64 6.21 12.28 -10.18
CA GLY A 64 6.57 11.08 -10.94
C GLY A 64 5.52 9.98 -10.80
N ILE A 65 4.98 9.77 -9.60
CA ILE A 65 3.88 8.82 -9.35
C ILE A 65 2.64 9.22 -10.15
N MET A 66 2.21 10.49 -10.05
CA MET A 66 1.01 10.98 -10.77
C MET A 66 1.15 10.87 -12.30
N MET A 67 2.33 11.17 -12.83
CA MET A 67 2.62 11.04 -14.27
C MET A 67 2.60 9.58 -14.71
N ALA A 68 3.25 8.69 -13.95
CA ALA A 68 3.26 7.25 -14.22
C ALA A 68 1.85 6.65 -14.15
N TYR A 69 1.06 7.02 -13.14
CA TYR A 69 -0.34 6.63 -13.02
C TYR A 69 -1.16 7.07 -14.23
N THR A 70 -1.08 8.36 -14.60
CA THR A 70 -1.80 8.90 -15.76
C THR A 70 -1.40 8.19 -17.05
N SER A 71 -0.09 7.94 -17.25
CA SER A 71 0.41 7.19 -18.40
C SER A 71 -0.12 5.76 -18.41
N ALA A 72 -0.07 5.05 -17.29
CA ALA A 72 -0.54 3.67 -17.18
C ALA A 72 -2.02 3.56 -17.58
N LEU A 73 -2.88 4.48 -17.12
CA LEU A 73 -4.32 4.48 -17.44
C LEU A 73 -4.63 4.52 -18.95
N PHE A 74 -3.76 5.13 -19.76
CA PHE A 74 -3.94 5.16 -21.22
C PHE A 74 -3.33 3.96 -21.93
N ASN A 75 -2.45 3.21 -21.25
CA ASN A 75 -1.66 2.13 -21.83
C ASN A 75 -2.08 0.73 -21.34
N VAL A 76 -3.01 0.64 -20.39
CA VAL A 76 -3.55 -0.64 -19.88
C VAL A 76 -5.06 -0.64 -19.93
N SER A 77 -5.65 -1.82 -20.08
CA SER A 77 -7.09 -2.02 -19.89
C SER A 77 -7.35 -2.45 -18.45
N LEU A 78 -8.17 -1.70 -17.71
CA LEU A 78 -8.57 -2.10 -16.35
C LEU A 78 -9.27 -3.46 -16.39
N ALA A 79 -8.92 -4.32 -15.44
CA ALA A 79 -9.42 -5.67 -15.32
C ALA A 79 -9.70 -5.99 -13.84
N GLY A 80 -10.07 -7.24 -13.57
CA GLY A 80 -10.16 -7.78 -12.23
C GLY A 80 -9.66 -9.23 -12.22
N PRO A 81 -9.65 -9.89 -11.06
CA PRO A 81 -10.14 -9.41 -9.76
C PRO A 81 -9.20 -8.43 -9.04
N THR A 82 -9.67 -7.85 -7.92
CA THR A 82 -8.87 -7.00 -7.02
C THR A 82 -8.07 -7.88 -6.07
N LEU A 83 -6.76 -8.00 -6.32
CA LEU A 83 -5.87 -8.89 -5.58
C LEU A 83 -4.74 -8.11 -4.91
N PHE A 84 -4.67 -8.12 -3.58
CA PHE A 84 -3.62 -7.39 -2.84
C PHE A 84 -2.40 -8.26 -2.54
N GLY A 85 -2.55 -9.59 -2.50
CA GLY A 85 -1.46 -10.49 -2.13
C GLY A 85 -0.19 -10.27 -2.96
N HIS A 86 -0.33 -9.97 -4.25
CA HIS A 86 0.81 -9.73 -5.16
C HIS A 86 1.62 -8.47 -4.79
N VAL A 87 0.95 -7.34 -4.58
CA VAL A 87 1.63 -6.07 -4.25
C VAL A 87 2.21 -6.08 -2.84
N ILE A 88 1.52 -6.71 -1.88
CA ILE A 88 2.01 -6.88 -0.50
C ILE A 88 3.27 -7.76 -0.49
N ASN A 89 3.25 -8.89 -1.20
CA ASN A 89 4.43 -9.76 -1.30
C ASN A 89 5.60 -9.05 -1.99
N ARG A 90 5.34 -8.19 -2.99
CA ARG A 90 6.38 -7.41 -3.66
C ARG A 90 7.02 -6.39 -2.72
N ALA A 91 6.22 -5.66 -1.95
CA ALA A 91 6.72 -4.73 -0.94
C ALA A 91 7.50 -5.44 0.17
N ALA A 92 6.98 -6.58 0.66
CA ALA A 92 7.66 -7.42 1.63
C ALA A 92 9.02 -7.93 1.11
N MET A 93 9.10 -8.30 -0.17
CA MET A 93 10.36 -8.70 -0.78
C MET A 93 11.41 -7.57 -0.76
N ILE A 94 11.01 -6.34 -1.12
CA ILE A 94 11.89 -5.17 -1.09
C ILE A 94 12.33 -4.83 0.34
N ALA A 95 11.40 -4.85 1.30
CA ALA A 95 11.72 -4.61 2.71
C ALA A 95 12.67 -5.67 3.27
N SER A 96 12.47 -6.94 2.91
CA SER A 96 13.35 -8.05 3.29
C SER A 96 14.75 -7.91 2.69
N GLN A 97 14.86 -7.55 1.40
CA GLN A 97 16.15 -7.31 0.75
C GLN A 97 16.89 -6.13 1.37
N SER A 98 16.18 -5.04 1.68
CA SER A 98 16.76 -3.88 2.39
C SER A 98 17.31 -4.28 3.76
N LEU A 99 16.55 -5.08 4.52
CA LEU A 99 16.98 -5.59 5.82
C LEU A 99 18.21 -6.50 5.71
N ALA A 100 18.25 -7.39 4.72
CA ALA A 100 19.39 -8.27 4.47
C ALA A 100 20.67 -7.51 4.09
N ASN A 101 20.53 -6.34 3.48
CA ASN A 101 21.64 -5.44 3.13
C ASN A 101 22.01 -4.47 4.28
N ASP A 102 21.49 -4.69 5.50
CA ASP A 102 21.68 -3.85 6.68
C ASP A 102 21.30 -2.37 6.46
N ALA A 103 20.42 -2.11 5.49
CA ALA A 103 19.91 -0.77 5.24
C ALA A 103 18.84 -0.43 6.28
N LYS A 104 19.05 0.67 7.01
CA LYS A 104 18.12 1.21 8.02
C LYS A 104 16.93 1.94 7.37
N LYS A 105 16.23 1.28 6.44
CA LYS A 105 15.02 1.79 5.79
C LYS A 105 13.77 1.16 6.41
N TYR A 106 12.75 1.97 6.65
CA TYR A 106 11.39 1.53 6.98
C TYR A 106 10.47 1.91 5.83
N PHE A 107 9.68 0.95 5.36
CA PHE A 107 8.85 1.11 4.18
C PHE A 107 7.39 1.35 4.57
N VAL A 108 6.71 2.18 3.78
CA VAL A 108 5.27 2.39 3.87
C VAL A 108 4.68 2.10 2.49
N LEU A 109 3.83 1.08 2.40
CA LEU A 109 3.10 0.75 1.19
C LEU A 109 1.72 1.41 1.24
N LEU A 110 1.44 2.32 0.31
CA LEU A 110 0.10 2.87 0.12
C LEU A 110 -0.64 2.10 -0.98
N ILE A 111 -1.75 1.46 -0.64
CA ILE A 111 -2.67 0.80 -1.57
C ILE A 111 -3.92 1.66 -1.70
N ILE A 112 -4.29 2.01 -2.92
CA ILE A 112 -5.55 2.72 -3.21
C ILE A 112 -6.41 1.83 -4.09
N THR A 113 -7.67 1.64 -3.71
CA THR A 113 -8.62 0.75 -4.39
C THR A 113 -10.01 1.37 -4.43
N ASP A 114 -10.79 1.08 -5.47
CA ASP A 114 -12.21 1.42 -5.56
C ASP A 114 -13.16 0.21 -5.45
N GLY A 115 -12.60 -0.98 -5.22
CA GLY A 115 -13.32 -2.24 -5.18
C GLY A 115 -12.93 -3.12 -4.00
N VAL A 116 -13.77 -4.13 -3.76
CA VAL A 116 -13.61 -5.10 -2.67
C VAL A 116 -12.50 -6.10 -3.01
N ILE A 117 -11.75 -6.52 -1.99
CA ILE A 117 -10.72 -7.53 -2.11
C ILE A 117 -11.33 -8.88 -2.49
N THR A 118 -10.69 -9.63 -3.39
CA THR A 118 -11.18 -10.97 -3.78
C THR A 118 -10.36 -12.09 -3.14
N ASP A 119 -9.11 -11.83 -2.78
CA ASP A 119 -8.15 -12.77 -2.17
C ASP A 119 -7.89 -12.48 -0.69
N LEU A 120 -8.96 -12.50 0.12
CA LEU A 120 -8.85 -12.14 1.54
C LEU A 120 -7.86 -13.05 2.28
N GLN A 121 -7.88 -14.37 2.03
CA GLN A 121 -7.01 -15.32 2.73
C GLN A 121 -5.54 -15.18 2.31
N GLU A 122 -5.26 -15.08 1.01
CA GLU A 122 -3.90 -14.87 0.50
C GLU A 122 -3.33 -13.53 0.96
N THR A 123 -4.20 -12.53 1.08
CA THR A 123 -3.83 -11.22 1.64
C THR A 123 -3.49 -11.33 3.12
N LYS A 124 -4.31 -12.02 3.94
CA LYS A 124 -3.98 -12.30 5.35
C LYS A 124 -2.64 -13.01 5.49
N ASP A 125 -2.40 -14.04 4.67
CA ASP A 125 -1.14 -14.79 4.70
C ASP A 125 0.07 -13.90 4.35
N ALA A 126 -0.07 -13.03 3.35
CA ALA A 126 0.96 -12.07 2.96
C ALA A 126 1.21 -11.03 4.07
N LEU A 127 0.16 -10.53 4.72
CA LEU A 127 0.24 -9.57 5.84
C LEU A 127 0.93 -10.18 7.06
N VAL A 128 0.53 -11.39 7.46
CA VAL A 128 1.16 -12.12 8.58
C VAL A 128 2.65 -12.33 8.28
N LYS A 129 3.01 -12.69 7.05
CA LYS A 129 4.42 -12.82 6.65
C LYS A 129 5.16 -11.48 6.66
N ALA A 130 4.52 -10.40 6.23
CA ALA A 130 5.09 -9.07 6.20
C ALA A 130 5.29 -8.45 7.60
N SER A 131 4.55 -8.91 8.62
CA SER A 131 4.56 -8.33 9.97
C SER A 131 5.95 -8.30 10.64
N ASP A 132 6.86 -9.20 10.27
CA ASP A 132 8.22 -9.25 10.82
C ASP A 132 9.23 -8.31 10.14
N LEU A 133 8.83 -7.66 9.05
CA LEU A 133 9.68 -6.82 8.20
C LEU A 133 9.51 -5.34 8.57
N PRO A 134 10.44 -4.44 8.18
CA PRO A 134 10.31 -3.00 8.39
C PRO A 134 9.29 -2.39 7.40
N LEU A 135 8.03 -2.78 7.50
CA LEU A 135 6.96 -2.42 6.56
C LEU A 135 5.65 -2.09 7.28
N SER A 136 5.04 -0.96 6.95
CA SER A 136 3.64 -0.63 7.23
C SER A 136 2.84 -0.54 5.93
N ILE A 137 1.54 -0.78 5.99
CA ILE A 137 0.64 -0.81 4.86
C ILE A 137 -0.57 0.06 5.16
N LEU A 138 -0.83 1.02 4.28
CA LEU A 138 -1.98 1.92 4.35
C LEU A 138 -2.91 1.58 3.19
N ILE A 139 -4.18 1.34 3.49
CA ILE A 139 -5.19 1.00 2.49
C ILE A 139 -6.23 2.12 2.46
N VAL A 140 -6.40 2.74 1.30
CA VAL A 140 -7.38 3.79 1.06
C VAL A 140 -8.47 3.29 0.11
N GLY A 141 -9.69 3.19 0.62
CA GLY A 141 -10.87 2.85 -0.19
C GLY A 141 -11.50 4.11 -0.80
N VAL A 142 -11.48 4.26 -2.13
CA VAL A 142 -12.13 5.38 -2.83
C VAL A 142 -13.47 4.96 -3.45
N GLY A 143 -14.44 5.86 -3.51
CA GLY A 143 -15.75 5.56 -4.11
C GLY A 143 -16.76 4.94 -3.15
N GLY A 144 -17.74 4.22 -3.71
CA GLY A 144 -18.96 3.80 -3.02
C GLY A 144 -19.07 2.31 -2.71
N ALA A 145 -17.99 1.54 -2.80
CA ALA A 145 -18.01 0.11 -2.53
C ALA A 145 -18.28 -0.20 -1.03
N ASP A 146 -18.64 -1.46 -0.75
CA ASP A 146 -18.76 -1.97 0.63
C ASP A 146 -17.38 -2.45 1.10
N PHE A 147 -16.74 -1.70 1.99
CA PHE A 147 -15.37 -1.93 2.43
C PHE A 147 -15.26 -2.76 3.73
N LYS A 148 -16.33 -3.42 4.18
CA LYS A 148 -16.32 -4.23 5.42
C LYS A 148 -15.17 -5.23 5.49
N GLU A 149 -14.83 -5.88 4.39
CA GLU A 149 -13.73 -6.85 4.38
C GLU A 149 -12.36 -6.20 4.61
N MET A 150 -12.20 -4.92 4.28
CA MET A 150 -10.97 -4.16 4.55
C MET A 150 -10.88 -3.74 6.02
N GLU A 151 -12.02 -3.50 6.68
CA GLU A 151 -12.07 -3.25 8.13
C GLU A 151 -11.61 -4.48 8.93
N ILE A 152 -11.75 -5.70 8.39
CA ILE A 152 -11.22 -6.93 9.00
C ILE A 152 -9.68 -6.97 8.95
N LEU A 153 -9.07 -6.31 7.95
CA LEU A 153 -7.61 -6.26 7.80
C LEU A 153 -6.95 -5.29 8.77
N ASP A 154 -7.68 -4.28 9.22
CA ASP A 154 -7.29 -3.29 10.21
C ASP A 154 -7.42 -3.88 11.62
N ALA A 155 -6.32 -3.95 12.36
CA ALA A 155 -6.28 -4.60 13.67
C ALA A 155 -7.00 -3.80 14.77
N ASP A 156 -7.26 -2.51 14.57
CA ASP A 156 -8.00 -1.69 15.54
C ASP A 156 -9.51 -1.92 15.43
N LYS A 157 -9.99 -2.31 14.25
CA LYS A 157 -11.39 -2.66 13.98
C LYS A 157 -11.64 -4.17 13.97
N GLY A 158 -10.59 -4.96 13.82
CA GLY A 158 -10.62 -6.41 13.69
C GLY A 158 -9.91 -7.17 14.81
N GLU A 159 -9.69 -8.46 14.55
CA GLU A 159 -8.85 -9.30 15.38
C GLU A 159 -7.44 -9.36 14.80
N ARG A 160 -6.48 -9.74 15.64
CA ARG A 160 -5.09 -9.93 15.20
C ARG A 160 -5.04 -10.96 14.07
N LEU A 161 -4.45 -10.57 12.94
CA LEU A 161 -4.46 -11.40 11.72
C LEU A 161 -3.83 -12.77 11.95
N GLU A 162 -4.52 -13.81 11.53
CA GLU A 162 -4.09 -15.20 11.53
C GLU A 162 -4.01 -15.73 10.09
N SER A 163 -2.90 -16.39 9.76
CA SER A 163 -2.70 -17.01 8.46
C SER A 163 -3.42 -18.36 8.36
N SER A 164 -3.55 -18.88 7.14
CA SER A 164 -4.07 -20.21 6.84
C SER A 164 -3.33 -21.35 7.55
N THR A 165 -2.09 -21.11 7.99
CA THR A 165 -1.25 -22.06 8.73
C THR A 165 -1.38 -21.94 10.25
N GLY A 166 -2.27 -21.07 10.76
CA GLY A 166 -2.43 -20.79 12.19
C GLY A 166 -1.37 -19.85 12.77
N ARG A 167 -0.59 -19.17 11.92
CA ARG A 167 0.42 -18.21 12.39
C ARG A 167 -0.24 -16.86 12.61
N VAL A 168 0.00 -16.27 13.77
CA VAL A 168 -0.51 -14.93 14.10
C VAL A 168 0.52 -13.86 13.75
N ALA A 169 0.07 -12.72 13.21
CA ALA A 169 0.92 -11.58 12.87
C ALA A 169 1.72 -11.10 14.10
N SER A 170 3.02 -10.79 13.95
CA SER A 170 3.88 -10.41 15.10
C SER A 170 3.57 -9.03 15.67
N ARG A 171 3.02 -8.15 14.84
CA ARG A 171 2.54 -6.80 15.18
C ARG A 171 1.45 -6.39 14.18
N ASP A 172 0.69 -5.37 14.53
CA ASP A 172 -0.14 -4.69 13.55
C ASP A 172 0.72 -3.86 12.57
N ILE A 173 0.33 -3.92 11.30
CA ILE A 173 0.99 -3.24 10.18
C ILE A 173 0.01 -2.61 9.19
N VAL A 174 -1.31 -2.76 9.38
CA VAL A 174 -2.32 -2.37 8.39
C VAL A 174 -3.21 -1.30 8.98
N GLN A 175 -3.34 -0.18 8.26
CA GLN A 175 -4.36 0.82 8.55
C GLN A 175 -5.30 0.98 7.36
N PHE A 176 -6.61 0.94 7.60
CA PHE A 176 -7.63 1.12 6.58
C PHE A 176 -8.50 2.35 6.83
N VAL A 177 -8.60 3.22 5.81
CA VAL A 177 -9.50 4.38 5.84
C VAL A 177 -10.28 4.48 4.53
N PRO A 178 -11.63 4.53 4.59
CA PRO A 178 -12.45 4.87 3.43
C PRO A 178 -12.40 6.38 3.17
N PHE A 179 -11.97 6.78 1.97
CA PHE A 179 -11.82 8.19 1.57
C PHE A 179 -13.12 9.00 1.68
N ARG A 180 -14.29 8.34 1.61
CA ARG A 180 -15.61 8.98 1.75
C ARG A 180 -15.88 9.56 3.14
N ASP A 181 -15.33 8.96 4.19
CA ASP A 181 -15.62 9.37 5.58
C ASP A 181 -14.89 10.67 5.93
N VAL A 182 -13.99 11.11 5.05
CA VAL A 182 -13.13 12.25 5.25
C VAL A 182 -13.64 13.54 4.61
N GLN A 183 -14.64 13.47 3.70
CA GLN A 183 -15.29 14.70 3.21
C GLN A 183 -15.98 15.49 4.32
N ASN A 184 -16.19 14.90 5.50
CA ASN A 184 -16.86 15.50 6.65
C ASN A 184 -16.03 15.45 7.96
N GLY A 185 -14.73 15.10 7.92
CA GLY A 185 -13.88 14.81 9.10
C GLY A 185 -12.47 15.41 9.07
N PRO A 186 -11.57 15.06 10.02
CA PRO A 186 -10.14 15.43 9.96
C PRO A 186 -9.49 14.92 8.67
N SER A 187 -8.36 15.53 8.26
CA SER A 187 -7.72 15.19 6.97
C SER A 187 -7.41 13.69 6.85
N VAL A 188 -7.60 13.09 5.66
CA VAL A 188 -7.41 11.64 5.38
C VAL A 188 -6.04 11.19 5.87
N VAL A 189 -5.09 12.10 5.69
CA VAL A 189 -3.68 11.96 6.01
C VAL A 189 -3.47 11.87 7.51
N GLN A 190 -4.24 12.59 8.33
CA GLN A 190 -4.10 12.51 9.79
C GLN A 190 -4.50 11.13 10.30
N GLU A 191 -5.64 10.58 9.84
CA GLU A 191 -6.08 9.25 10.23
C GLU A 191 -5.16 8.15 9.69
N LEU A 192 -4.71 8.27 8.43
CA LEU A 192 -3.76 7.31 7.84
C LEU A 192 -2.40 7.30 8.56
N LEU A 193 -1.89 8.48 8.92
CA LEU A 193 -0.54 8.61 9.47
C LEU A 193 -0.50 8.52 10.99
N ALA A 194 -1.65 8.55 11.69
CA ALA A 194 -1.70 8.51 13.15
C ALA A 194 -1.00 7.28 13.75
N GLU A 195 -1.10 6.13 13.08
CA GLU A 195 -0.59 4.85 13.58
C GLU A 195 0.82 4.51 13.10
N LEU A 196 1.28 5.12 12.00
CA LEU A 196 2.61 4.84 11.46
C LEU A 196 3.74 5.00 12.50
N PRO A 197 3.79 6.06 13.34
CA PRO A 197 4.81 6.16 14.37
C PRO A 197 4.76 5.01 15.38
N SER A 198 3.57 4.59 15.79
CA SER A 198 3.37 3.48 16.72
C SER A 198 3.81 2.14 16.12
N GLN A 199 3.44 1.86 14.87
CA GLN A 199 3.85 0.67 14.12
C GLN A 199 5.37 0.63 13.91
N PHE A 200 5.97 1.77 13.55
CA PHE A 200 7.42 1.93 13.42
C PHE A 200 8.14 1.62 14.75
N LEU A 201 7.68 2.22 15.86
CA LEU A 201 8.28 1.99 17.17
C LEU A 201 8.05 0.56 17.67
N ALA A 202 6.93 -0.08 17.31
CA ALA A 202 6.69 -1.49 17.61
C ALA A 202 7.72 -2.38 16.90
N TYR A 203 8.01 -2.11 15.63
CA TYR A 203 9.06 -2.80 14.88
C TYR A 203 10.46 -2.57 15.46
N MET A 204 10.83 -1.32 15.76
CA MET A 204 12.15 -1.00 16.29
C MET A 204 12.39 -1.66 17.65
N ARG A 205 11.37 -1.68 18.52
CA ARG A 205 11.42 -2.35 19.82
C ARG A 205 11.54 -3.86 19.70
N SER A 206 10.79 -4.50 18.80
CA SER A 206 10.86 -5.95 18.62
C SER A 206 12.19 -6.45 18.06
N ARG A 207 12.97 -5.55 17.43
CA ARG A 207 14.30 -5.81 16.89
C ARG A 207 15.45 -5.27 17.76
N GLU A 208 15.14 -4.74 18.95
CA GLU A 208 16.13 -4.12 19.86
C GLU A 208 16.99 -3.03 19.19
N ILE A 209 16.45 -2.36 18.16
CA ILE A 209 17.15 -1.30 17.45
C ILE A 209 17.08 -0.03 18.31
N LYS A 210 18.24 0.42 18.79
CA LYS A 210 18.34 1.66 19.58
C LYS A 210 18.37 2.88 18.66
N PRO A 211 17.78 4.02 19.09
CA PRO A 211 17.98 5.29 18.40
C PRO A 211 19.47 5.57 18.26
N CYS A 212 19.92 5.96 17.06
CA CYS A 212 21.28 6.45 16.90
C CYS A 212 21.36 7.80 17.62
N SER A 213 22.17 7.86 18.69
CA SER A 213 22.46 9.06 19.49
C SER A 213 23.28 10.08 18.73
#